data_AF-A0A2V2BZM6-F1
#
_entry.id   AF-A0A2V2BZM6-F1
#
_cell.length_a   1.000
_cell.length_b   1.000
_cell.length_c   1.000
_cell.angle_alpha   90.00
_cell.angle_beta   90.00
_cell.angle_gamma   90.00
#
_symmetry.space_group_name_H-M   'P 1'
#
loop_
_entity.id
_entity.type
_entity.pdbx_description
1 polymer ?
#
loop_
_entity_poly.entity_id
_entity_poly.type
_entity_poly.pdbx_seq_one_letter_code
_entity_poly.pdbx_strand_id
1 'polypeptide(L)'
;MANNQSSKKDIRRTATRTERNRAATSRIKTLAKKLEAATDAESVKAAGSVLASAMDKAAKRGIVHPNKVARVKSRIAGKIKAAK
;
A
#
# COMPACT_ATOMS: atom_id res chain seq x y z
N MET A 1 1.80 -22.68 22.81
CA MET A 1 0.32 -22.79 22.94
C MET A 1 -0.17 -21.57 23.70
N ALA A 2 -1.28 -20.94 23.31
CA ALA A 2 -1.83 -19.81 24.04
C ALA A 2 -2.61 -20.31 25.26
N ASN A 3 -1.97 -20.30 26.43
CA ASN A 3 -2.54 -20.87 27.66
C ASN A 3 -3.50 -19.89 28.36
N ASN A 4 -3.24 -18.58 28.24
CA ASN A 4 -4.10 -17.54 28.82
C ASN A 4 -5.27 -17.21 27.90
N GLN A 5 -6.44 -16.90 28.48
CA GLN A 5 -7.64 -16.54 27.72
C GLN A 5 -7.46 -15.28 26.88
N SER A 6 -6.69 -14.31 27.38
CA SER A 6 -6.28 -13.11 26.64
C SER A 6 -5.50 -13.49 25.38
N SER A 7 -4.53 -14.39 25.48
CA SER A 7 -3.72 -14.85 24.34
C SER A 7 -4.56 -15.56 23.28
N LYS A 8 -5.54 -16.39 23.67
CA LYS A 8 -6.48 -17.04 22.73
C LYS A 8 -7.36 -16.01 22.00
N LYS A 9 -7.73 -14.91 22.67
CA LYS A 9 -8.47 -13.78 22.08
C LYS A 9 -7.60 -13.00 21.10
N ASP A 10 -6.34 -12.78 21.43
CA ASP A 10 -5.41 -12.02 20.58
C ASP A 10 -5.05 -12.78 19.31
N ILE A 11 -4.95 -14.11 19.34
CA ILE A 11 -4.81 -14.93 18.13
C ILE A 11 -5.98 -14.69 17.16
N ARG A 12 -7.22 -14.75 17.66
CA ARG A 12 -8.43 -14.51 16.84
C ARG A 12 -8.43 -13.10 16.23
N ARG A 13 -8.10 -12.08 17.04
CA ARG A 13 -7.99 -10.68 16.58
C ARG A 13 -6.90 -10.51 15.53
N THR A 14 -5.76 -11.17 15.73
CA THR A 14 -4.60 -11.09 14.84
C THR A 14 -4.92 -11.71 13.49
N ALA A 15 -5.59 -12.87 13.44
CA ALA A 15 -6.01 -13.50 12.19
C ALA A 15 -6.82 -12.53 11.31
N THR A 16 -7.87 -11.93 11.87
CA THR A 16 -8.72 -10.96 11.15
C THR A 16 -7.96 -9.70 10.70
N ARG A 17 -7.06 -9.17 11.55
CA ARG A 17 -6.23 -8.01 11.20
C ARG A 17 -5.25 -8.34 10.07
N THR A 18 -4.62 -9.51 10.14
CA THR A 18 -3.66 -9.99 9.15
C THR A 18 -4.32 -10.16 7.79
N GLU A 19 -5.51 -10.76 7.70
CA GLU A 19 -6.23 -10.90 6.43
C GLU A 19 -6.55 -9.54 5.78
N ARG A 20 -7.07 -8.58 6.56
CA ARG A 20 -7.38 -7.23 6.07
C ARG A 20 -6.12 -6.50 5.59
N ASN A 21 -5.04 -6.58 6.36
CA ASN A 21 -3.77 -5.95 6.01
C ASN A 21 -3.13 -6.61 4.79
N ARG A 22 -3.26 -7.94 4.65
CA ARG A 22 -2.78 -8.68 3.48
C ARG A 22 -3.50 -8.23 2.22
N ALA A 23 -4.82 -8.10 2.24
CA ALA A 23 -5.58 -7.61 1.08
C ALA A 23 -5.15 -6.18 0.67
N ALA A 24 -5.00 -5.28 1.65
CA ALA A 24 -4.57 -3.89 1.39
C ALA A 24 -3.14 -3.82 0.82
N THR A 25 -2.20 -4.55 1.41
CA THR A 25 -0.80 -4.57 0.97
C THR A 25 -0.63 -5.24 -0.40
N SER A 26 -1.36 -6.33 -0.68
CA SER A 26 -1.37 -6.98 -2.00
C SER A 26 -1.89 -6.03 -3.07
N ARG A 27 -3.00 -5.32 -2.82
CA ARG A 27 -3.55 -4.33 -3.76
C ARG A 27 -2.52 -3.23 -4.08
N ILE A 28 -1.82 -2.71 -3.08
CA ILE A 28 -0.77 -1.70 -3.28
C ILE A 28 0.36 -2.24 -4.15
N LYS A 29 0.82 -3.49 -3.91
CA LYS A 29 1.86 -4.12 -4.74
C LYS A 29 1.42 -4.27 -6.20
N THR A 30 0.17 -4.69 -6.44
CA THR A 30 -0.37 -4.78 -7.80
C THR A 30 -0.42 -3.41 -8.49
N LEU A 31 -0.85 -2.36 -7.79
CA LEU A 31 -0.87 -1.00 -8.33
C LEU A 31 0.54 -0.47 -8.63
N ALA A 32 1.52 -0.78 -7.78
CA ALA A 32 2.92 -0.45 -8.02
C ALA A 32 3.46 -1.13 -9.29
N LYS A 33 3.14 -2.41 -9.50
CA LYS A 33 3.51 -3.13 -10.73
C LYS A 33 2.83 -2.53 -11.97
N LYS A 34 1.57 -2.10 -11.87
CA LYS A 34 0.88 -1.39 -12.97
C LYS A 34 1.56 -0.07 -13.34
N LEU A 35 2.03 0.69 -12.34
CA LEU A 35 2.80 1.91 -12.59
C LEU A 35 4.18 1.61 -13.23
N GLU A 36 4.79 0.47 -12.92
CA GLU A 36 6.03 0.03 -13.55
C GLU A 36 5.86 -0.43 -15.00
N ALA A 37 4.71 -1.02 -15.33
CA ALA A 37 4.39 -1.45 -16.68
C ALA A 37 3.89 -0.32 -17.60
N ALA A 38 3.56 0.86 -17.05
CA ALA A 38 3.10 1.99 -17.82
C ALA A 38 4.26 2.65 -18.57
N THR A 39 4.13 2.80 -19.89
CA THR A 39 5.14 3.40 -20.78
C THR A 39 4.81 4.84 -21.16
N ASP A 40 3.53 5.18 -21.26
CA ASP A 40 3.08 6.48 -21.76
C ASP A 40 2.91 7.49 -20.62
N ALA A 41 3.20 8.77 -20.89
CA ALA A 41 3.14 9.84 -19.89
C ALA A 41 1.75 9.95 -19.21
N GLU A 42 0.68 9.72 -19.96
CA GLU A 42 -0.70 9.76 -19.45
C GLU A 42 -1.02 8.56 -18.55
N SER A 43 -0.60 7.35 -18.97
CA SER A 43 -0.84 6.13 -18.21
C SER A 43 -0.02 6.11 -16.91
N VAL A 44 1.20 6.65 -16.92
CA VAL A 44 2.03 6.85 -15.72
C VAL A 44 1.36 7.81 -14.73
N LYS A 45 0.80 8.93 -15.20
CA LYS A 45 0.06 9.88 -14.34
C LYS A 45 -1.19 9.24 -13.73
N ALA A 46 -1.99 8.55 -14.53
CA ALA A 46 -3.21 7.89 -14.06
C ALA A 46 -2.90 6.79 -13.03
N ALA A 47 -1.95 5.90 -13.33
CA ALA A 47 -1.54 4.84 -12.41
C ALA A 47 -0.90 5.40 -11.13
N GLY A 48 -0.12 6.47 -11.24
CA GLY A 48 0.50 7.18 -10.13
C GLY A 48 -0.53 7.77 -9.15
N SER A 49 -1.57 8.41 -9.67
CA SER A 49 -2.67 8.97 -8.87
C SER A 49 -3.39 7.88 -8.06
N VAL A 50 -3.73 6.76 -8.71
CA VAL A 50 -4.41 5.64 -8.05
C VAL A 50 -3.53 5.00 -6.97
N LEU A 51 -2.23 4.83 -7.24
CA LEU A 51 -1.27 4.31 -6.26
C LEU A 51 -1.10 5.26 -5.07
N ALA A 52 -0.98 6.56 -5.30
CA ALA A 52 -0.87 7.56 -4.25
C ALA A 52 -2.09 7.56 -3.32
N SER A 53 -3.30 7.54 -3.90
CA SER A 53 -4.56 7.46 -3.14
C SER A 53 -4.65 6.18 -2.30
N ALA A 54 -4.25 5.03 -2.88
CA ALA A 54 -4.24 3.76 -2.15
C ALA A 54 -3.25 3.77 -0.97
N MET A 55 -2.08 4.36 -1.16
CA MET A 55 -1.05 4.49 -0.11
C MET A 55 -1.50 5.43 1.02
N ASP A 56 -2.13 6.55 0.70
CA ASP A 56 -2.67 7.49 1.70
C ASP A 56 -3.79 6.85 2.54
N LYS A 57 -4.68 6.08 1.90
CA LYS A 57 -5.71 5.31 2.63
C LYS A 57 -5.09 4.26 3.55
N ALA A 58 -3.99 3.64 3.15
CA ALA A 58 -3.29 2.67 3.98
C ALA A 58 -2.55 3.31 5.16
N ALA A 59 -2.01 4.53 4.99
CA ALA A 59 -1.43 5.31 6.09
C ALA A 59 -2.48 5.74 7.11
N LYS A 60 -3.64 6.25 6.65
CA LYS A 60 -4.77 6.62 7.55
C LYS A 60 -5.23 5.44 8.43
N ARG A 61 -5.12 4.21 7.91
CA ARG A 61 -5.48 2.98 8.64
C ARG A 61 -4.33 2.39 9.46
N GLY A 62 -3.16 3.03 9.48
CA GLY A 62 -1.97 2.53 10.20
C GLY A 62 -1.34 1.28 9.60
N ILE A 63 -1.69 0.91 8.36
CA ILE A 63 -1.17 -0.30 7.69
C ILE A 63 0.23 -0.03 7.11
N VAL A 64 0.48 1.21 6.68
CA VAL A 64 1.76 1.63 6.08
C VAL A 64 2.25 2.89 6.78
N HIS A 65 3.54 2.93 7.13
CA HIS A 65 4.13 4.09 7.78
C HIS A 65 4.09 5.34 6.87
N PRO A 66 3.79 6.54 7.40
CA PRO A 66 3.70 7.78 6.61
C PRO A 66 4.99 8.06 5.81
N ASN A 67 6.17 7.83 6.38
CA ASN A 67 7.44 7.99 5.66
C ASN A 67 7.56 7.08 4.43
N LYS A 68 7.01 5.87 4.48
CA LYS A 68 6.99 4.97 3.31
C LYS A 68 6.06 5.51 2.23
N VAL A 69 4.94 6.13 2.62
CA VAL A 69 4.03 6.80 1.68
C VAL A 69 4.69 8.02 1.05
N ALA A 70 5.34 8.87 1.83
CA ALA A 70 6.08 10.03 1.33
C ALA A 70 7.18 9.62 0.32
N ARG A 71 7.95 8.57 0.64
CA ARG A 71 8.96 8.02 -0.28
C ARG A 71 8.36 7.53 -1.59
N VAL A 72 7.20 6.87 -1.55
CA VAL A 72 6.55 6.37 -2.76
C VAL A 72 5.97 7.53 -3.60
N LYS A 73 5.38 8.55 -2.98
CA LYS A 73 4.94 9.77 -3.68
C LYS A 73 6.09 10.47 -4.40
N SER A 74 7.24 10.61 -3.72
CA SER A 74 8.45 11.18 -4.32
C SER A 74 8.90 10.38 -5.56
N ARG A 75 8.90 9.05 -5.49
CA ARG A 75 9.24 8.18 -6.63
C ARG A 75 8.24 8.30 -7.80
N ILE A 76 6.94 8.41 -7.51
CA ILE A 76 5.91 8.63 -8.54
C ILE A 76 6.19 9.96 -9.27
N ALA A 77 6.46 11.03 -8.53
CA ALA A 77 6.78 12.34 -9.10
C ALA A 77 8.05 12.29 -9.97
N GLY A 78 9.09 11.59 -9.51
CA GLY A 78 10.30 11.35 -10.29
C GLY A 78 10.03 10.64 -11.62
N LYS A 79 9.21 9.58 -11.60
CA LYS A 79 8.80 8.87 -12.84
C LYS A 79 8.01 9.76 -13.79
N ILE A 80 7.06 10.54 -13.28
CA ILE A 80 6.28 11.47 -14.12
C ILE A 80 7.19 12.52 -14.77
N LYS A 81 8.21 13.01 -14.05
CA LYS A 81 9.19 13.95 -14.60
C LYS A 81 10.07 13.31 -15.68
N ALA A 82 10.47 12.06 -15.50
CA ALA A 82 11.30 11.34 -16.46
C ALA A 82 10.54 10.90 -17.73
N ALA A 83 9.22 10.70 -17.62
CA ALA A 83 8.34 10.36 -18.75
C ALA A 83 7.81 11.60 -19.51
N LYS A 84 8.21 12.81 -19.10
CA LYS A 84 7.89 14.07 -19.77
C LYS A 84 9.02 14.44 -20.72
#